data_AF-A0A961NJZ1-F1
#
_entry.id   AF-A0A961NJZ1-F1
#
_cell.length_a   1.000
_cell.length_b   1.000
_cell.length_c   1.000
_cell.angle_alpha   90.00
_cell.angle_beta   90.00
_cell.angle_gamma   90.00
#
_symmetry.space_group_name_H-M   'P 1'
#
loop_
_entity.id
_entity.type
_entity.pdbx_description
1 polymer ?
#
loop_
_entity_poly.entity_id
_entity_poly.type
_entity_poly.pdbx_seq_one_letter_code
_entity_poly.pdbx_strand_id
1 'polypeptide(L)'
;MKTGNRALYSRSIDHSQHRLDISVQFEEQGIRIRIEAKMNEIGVLFRLCAVLFRFGLDVRQARIFSPEKSGIQDDFLVHLASGEELDETIMKALVDDLERLLFGGVSVLEYLNENRTPAPRSSGNHPEGSITLKMTATGPEIQVRGRDKPGLLLALAQAFYLMDINVIEANITTDSKGKIANEFRIDAADERFRSKEFQRRLVEDLKFLL
;
A
#
# COMPACT_ATOMS: atom_id res chain seq x y z
N MET A 1 -1.09 -13.04 -33.46
CA MET A 1 -2.32 -12.61 -32.79
C MET A 1 -1.96 -11.55 -31.77
N LYS A 2 -2.49 -10.34 -31.88
CA LYS A 2 -2.34 -9.30 -30.87
C LYS A 2 -3.35 -9.59 -29.76
N THR A 3 -2.93 -10.25 -28.68
CA THR A 3 -3.69 -10.31 -27.43
C THR A 3 -3.68 -8.90 -26.85
N GLY A 4 -4.73 -8.15 -27.15
CA GLY A 4 -4.93 -6.81 -26.58
C GLY A 4 -5.06 -6.94 -25.07
N ASN A 5 -4.15 -6.28 -24.36
CA ASN A 5 -4.13 -6.10 -22.91
C ASN A 5 -5.30 -5.20 -22.50
N ARG A 6 -6.54 -5.70 -22.65
CA ARG A 6 -7.75 -4.93 -22.36
C ARG A 6 -8.03 -5.02 -20.87
N ALA A 7 -8.06 -3.88 -20.19
CA ALA A 7 -8.54 -3.81 -18.81
C ALA A 7 -9.94 -4.42 -18.74
N LEU A 8 -10.17 -5.31 -17.76
CA LEU A 8 -11.49 -5.90 -17.52
C LEU A 8 -12.43 -4.86 -16.94
N TYR A 9 -11.86 -4.01 -16.09
CA TYR A 9 -12.53 -2.90 -15.49
C TYR A 9 -11.60 -1.69 -15.52
N SER A 10 -12.11 -0.56 -15.97
CA SER A 10 -11.42 0.72 -15.86
C SER A 10 -12.44 1.80 -15.54
N ARG A 11 -12.15 2.63 -14.55
CA ARG A 11 -13.00 3.75 -14.18
C ARG A 11 -12.14 5.00 -14.04
N SER A 12 -12.55 6.04 -14.76
CA SER A 12 -12.02 7.39 -14.60
C SER A 12 -13.06 8.22 -13.86
N ILE A 13 -12.63 8.91 -12.80
CA ILE A 13 -13.50 9.69 -11.92
C ILE A 13 -12.95 11.10 -11.88
N ASP A 14 -13.76 12.06 -12.31
CA ASP A 14 -13.43 13.48 -12.27
C ASP A 14 -14.13 14.13 -11.07
N HIS A 15 -13.37 14.46 -10.05
CA HIS A 15 -13.76 15.42 -9.02
C HIS A 15 -13.27 16.81 -9.42
N SER A 16 -13.92 17.87 -8.94
CA SER A 16 -13.78 19.28 -9.38
C SER A 16 -12.35 19.82 -9.58
N GLN A 17 -11.31 19.16 -9.06
CA GLN A 17 -9.89 19.42 -9.36
C GLN A 17 -8.99 18.16 -9.44
N HIS A 18 -9.54 16.95 -9.32
CA HIS A 18 -8.77 15.71 -9.25
C HIS A 18 -9.33 14.66 -10.20
N ARG A 19 -8.44 13.99 -10.92
CA ARG A 19 -8.77 12.81 -11.71
C ARG A 19 -8.18 11.59 -11.03
N LEU A 20 -9.00 10.55 -10.92
CA LEU A 20 -8.61 9.21 -10.48
C LEU A 20 -8.87 8.24 -11.62
N ASP A 21 -7.82 7.55 -12.06
CA ASP A 21 -7.90 6.45 -13.01
C ASP A 21 -7.57 5.15 -12.27
N ILE A 22 -8.51 4.22 -12.25
CA ILE A 22 -8.29 2.87 -11.72
C ILE A 22 -8.49 1.88 -12.85
N SER A 23 -7.56 0.94 -13.01
CA SER A 23 -7.69 -0.18 -13.95
C SER A 23 -7.36 -1.51 -13.30
N VAL A 24 -8.11 -2.54 -13.67
CA VAL A 24 -7.95 -3.91 -13.19
C VAL A 24 -7.74 -4.84 -14.39
N GLN A 25 -6.68 -5.65 -14.36
CA GLN A 25 -6.26 -6.55 -15.43
C GLN A 25 -5.94 -7.94 -14.85
N PHE A 26 -6.42 -9.02 -15.47
CA PHE A 26 -5.96 -10.37 -15.18
C PHE A 26 -4.60 -10.59 -15.85
N GLU A 27 -3.65 -11.10 -15.08
CA GLU A 27 -2.35 -11.55 -15.53
C GLU A 27 -2.17 -13.03 -15.14
N GLU A 28 -1.25 -13.75 -15.79
CA GLU A 28 -0.97 -15.16 -15.46
C GLU A 28 -0.63 -15.36 -13.97
N GLN A 29 -0.02 -14.35 -13.36
CA GLN A 29 0.46 -14.39 -11.98
C GLN A 29 -0.51 -13.77 -10.99
N GLY A 30 -1.72 -13.35 -11.38
CA GLY A 30 -2.71 -12.74 -10.49
C GLY A 30 -3.45 -11.57 -11.12
N ILE A 31 -3.86 -10.62 -10.27
CA ILE A 31 -4.67 -9.49 -10.70
C ILE A 31 -3.87 -8.22 -10.50
N ARG A 32 -3.75 -7.45 -11.57
CA ARG A 32 -3.05 -6.19 -11.61
C ARG A 32 -4.03 -5.06 -11.40
N ILE A 33 -3.87 -4.31 -10.31
CA ILE A 33 -4.62 -3.09 -10.03
C ILE A 33 -3.67 -1.91 -10.22
N ARG A 34 -4.00 -1.00 -11.14
CA ARG A 34 -3.28 0.26 -11.33
C ARG A 34 -4.15 1.43 -10.91
N ILE A 35 -3.55 2.34 -10.16
CA ILE A 35 -4.20 3.51 -9.58
C ILE A 35 -3.35 4.73 -9.92
N GLU A 36 -3.90 5.64 -10.70
CA GLU A 36 -3.26 6.91 -11.01
C GLU A 36 -4.19 8.03 -10.54
N ALA A 37 -3.65 8.99 -9.78
CA ALA A 37 -4.44 10.15 -9.38
C ALA A 37 -3.58 11.40 -9.27
N LYS A 38 -4.14 12.55 -9.67
CA LYS A 38 -3.53 13.86 -9.47
C LYS A 38 -3.73 14.36 -8.03
N MET A 39 -3.28 13.57 -7.08
CA MET A 39 -3.21 13.90 -5.66
C MET A 39 -1.96 13.25 -5.09
N ASN A 40 -1.29 13.94 -4.17
CA ASN A 40 -0.15 13.39 -3.45
C ASN A 40 -0.23 13.91 -2.01
N GLU A 41 -1.05 13.22 -1.22
CA GLU A 41 -1.27 13.52 0.19
C GLU A 41 -0.70 12.40 1.05
N ILE A 42 -0.24 12.75 2.25
CA ILE A 42 0.17 11.76 3.24
C ILE A 42 -1.02 10.87 3.59
N GLY A 43 -0.80 9.56 3.58
CA GLY A 43 -1.82 8.55 3.91
C GLY A 43 -2.54 7.92 2.72
N VAL A 44 -2.23 8.29 1.48
CA VAL A 44 -2.77 7.59 0.29
C VAL A 44 -2.48 6.09 0.37
N LEU A 45 -1.22 5.69 0.60
CA LEU A 45 -0.87 4.28 0.75
C LEU A 45 -1.67 3.57 1.85
N PHE A 46 -1.91 4.24 2.98
CA PHE A 46 -2.71 3.69 4.08
C PHE A 46 -4.17 3.44 3.65
N ARG A 47 -4.78 4.38 2.92
CA ARG A 47 -6.12 4.25 2.35
C ARG A 47 -6.20 3.10 1.35
N LEU A 48 -5.23 3.00 0.43
CA LEU A 48 -5.17 1.92 -0.56
C LEU A 48 -5.06 0.55 0.11
N CYS A 49 -4.11 0.40 1.04
CA CYS A 49 -3.92 -0.85 1.76
C CYS A 49 -5.14 -1.26 2.60
N ALA A 50 -5.91 -0.30 3.11
CA ALA A 50 -7.13 -0.60 3.86
C ALA A 50 -8.21 -1.24 2.97
N VAL A 51 -8.37 -0.75 1.73
CA VAL A 51 -9.27 -1.39 0.77
C VAL A 51 -8.78 -2.79 0.43
N LEU A 52 -7.51 -2.94 0.03
CA LEU A 52 -6.94 -4.25 -0.31
C LEU A 52 -7.13 -5.26 0.83
N PHE A 53 -6.85 -4.85 2.07
CA PHE A 53 -7.02 -5.68 3.25
C PHE A 53 -8.48 -6.08 3.50
N ARG A 54 -9.43 -5.14 3.38
CA ARG A 54 -10.87 -5.41 3.55
C ARG A 54 -11.38 -6.45 2.55
N PHE A 55 -10.89 -6.42 1.32
CA PHE A 55 -11.23 -7.41 0.29
C PHE A 55 -10.43 -8.71 0.40
N GLY A 56 -9.58 -8.87 1.42
CA GLY A 56 -8.77 -10.07 1.58
C GLY A 56 -7.74 -10.25 0.47
N LEU A 57 -7.24 -9.15 -0.11
CA LEU A 57 -6.26 -9.19 -1.19
C LEU A 57 -4.84 -9.30 -0.61
N ASP A 58 -4.18 -10.40 -0.97
CA ASP A 58 -2.77 -10.66 -0.71
C ASP A 58 -1.92 -9.97 -1.78
N VAL A 59 -1.03 -9.07 -1.37
CA VAL A 59 -0.18 -8.28 -2.26
C VAL A 59 1.11 -9.05 -2.53
N ARG A 60 1.23 -9.61 -3.74
CA ARG A 60 2.44 -10.33 -4.18
C ARG A 60 3.54 -9.39 -4.59
N GLN A 61 3.16 -8.34 -5.32
CA GLN A 61 4.08 -7.31 -5.76
C GLN A 61 3.36 -5.97 -5.71
N ALA A 62 4.07 -4.91 -5.35
CA ALA A 62 3.59 -3.56 -5.61
C ALA A 62 4.74 -2.63 -5.98
N ARG A 63 4.43 -1.69 -6.86
CA ARG A 63 5.25 -0.50 -7.11
C ARG A 63 4.40 0.71 -6.78
N ILE A 64 4.80 1.43 -5.76
CA ILE A 64 4.17 2.68 -5.33
C ILE A 64 5.08 3.80 -5.77
N PHE A 65 4.52 4.83 -6.38
CA PHE A 65 5.30 5.95 -6.87
C PHE A 65 4.50 7.24 -6.73
N SER A 66 4.97 8.14 -5.89
CA SER A 66 4.32 9.42 -5.60
C SER A 66 5.34 10.56 -5.68
N PRO A 67 5.81 10.92 -6.90
CA PRO A 67 6.75 12.02 -7.06
C PRO A 67 6.10 13.33 -6.63
N GLU A 68 6.93 14.24 -6.14
CA GLU A 68 6.50 15.62 -5.92
C GLU A 68 5.87 16.17 -7.21
N LYS A 69 4.66 16.74 -7.08
CA LYS A 69 3.92 17.48 -8.12
C LYS A 69 3.27 16.67 -9.25
N SER A 70 3.44 15.35 -9.34
CA SER A 70 2.81 14.53 -10.42
C SER A 70 1.60 13.72 -9.98
N GLY A 71 1.36 13.59 -8.68
CA GLY A 71 0.32 12.70 -8.14
C GLY A 71 0.86 11.30 -7.81
N ILE A 72 -0.03 10.34 -7.66
CA ILE A 72 0.30 8.93 -7.40
C ILE A 72 0.22 8.09 -8.68
N GLN A 73 1.07 7.08 -8.77
CA GLN A 73 1.09 6.04 -9.79
C GLN A 73 1.44 4.72 -9.13
N ASP A 74 0.41 4.02 -8.67
CA ASP A 74 0.58 2.81 -7.87
C ASP A 74 0.08 1.60 -8.66
N ASP A 75 0.84 0.52 -8.58
CA ASP A 75 0.60 -0.74 -9.27
C ASP A 75 0.72 -1.88 -8.26
N PHE A 76 -0.32 -2.72 -8.18
CA PHE A 76 -0.40 -3.86 -7.27
C PHE A 76 -0.69 -5.13 -8.06
N LEU A 77 0.12 -6.17 -7.87
CA LEU A 77 -0.21 -7.55 -8.23
C LEU A 77 -0.76 -8.26 -7.00
N VAL A 78 -2.01 -8.70 -7.08
CA VAL A 78 -2.74 -9.28 -5.95
C VAL A 78 -3.39 -10.62 -6.26
N HIS A 79 -3.68 -11.37 -5.20
CA HIS A 79 -4.57 -12.52 -5.20
C HIS A 79 -5.62 -12.38 -4.11
N LEU A 80 -6.78 -13.03 -4.27
CA LEU A 80 -7.66 -13.26 -3.13
C LEU A 80 -7.02 -14.29 -2.21
N ALA A 81 -6.94 -13.99 -0.92
CA ALA A 81 -6.42 -14.92 0.09
C ALA A 81 -7.27 -16.20 0.22
N SER A 82 -8.54 -16.17 -0.19
CA SER A 82 -9.41 -17.34 -0.29
C SER A 82 -9.01 -18.30 -1.41
N GLY A 83 -8.23 -17.83 -2.40
CA GLY A 83 -7.93 -18.54 -3.64
C GLY A 83 -9.02 -18.46 -4.70
N GLU A 84 -10.10 -17.72 -4.43
CA GLU A 84 -11.18 -17.47 -5.39
C GLU A 84 -10.76 -16.44 -6.46
N GLU A 85 -11.58 -16.31 -7.51
CA GLU A 85 -11.41 -15.27 -8.53
C GLU A 85 -12.18 -14.01 -8.17
N LEU A 86 -11.64 -12.84 -8.53
CA LEU A 86 -12.34 -11.55 -8.41
C LEU A 86 -13.37 -11.44 -9.52
N ASP A 87 -14.65 -11.50 -9.16
CA ASP A 87 -15.74 -11.23 -10.11
C ASP A 87 -15.97 -9.72 -10.31
N GLU A 88 -16.81 -9.38 -11.29
CA GLU A 88 -17.14 -7.99 -11.63
C GLU A 88 -17.81 -7.22 -10.48
N THR A 89 -18.59 -7.91 -9.65
CA THR A 89 -19.28 -7.30 -8.51
C THR A 89 -18.27 -6.88 -7.43
N ILE A 90 -17.33 -7.76 -7.11
CA ILE A 90 -16.25 -7.48 -6.16
C ILE A 90 -15.32 -6.40 -6.71
N MET A 91 -14.96 -6.45 -8.00
CA MET A 91 -14.15 -5.42 -8.64
C MET A 91 -14.81 -4.03 -8.58
N LYS A 92 -16.11 -3.95 -8.88
CA LYS A 92 -16.86 -2.70 -8.78
C LYS A 92 -16.86 -2.17 -7.34
N ALA A 93 -17.16 -3.02 -6.36
CA ALA A 93 -17.17 -2.64 -4.95
C ALA A 93 -15.79 -2.17 -4.48
N LEU A 94 -14.72 -2.83 -4.91
CA LEU A 94 -13.34 -2.43 -4.60
C LEU A 94 -13.05 -1.02 -5.11
N VAL A 95 -13.46 -0.71 -6.35
CA VAL A 95 -13.24 0.62 -6.92
C VAL A 95 -14.09 1.69 -6.24
N ASP A 96 -15.32 1.37 -5.88
CA ASP A 96 -16.19 2.28 -5.14
C ASP A 96 -15.60 2.60 -3.74
N ASP A 97 -15.01 1.60 -3.06
CA ASP A 97 -14.35 1.80 -1.75
C ASP A 97 -13.04 2.60 -1.88
N LEU A 98 -12.27 2.41 -2.95
CA LEU A 98 -11.09 3.24 -3.27
C LEU A 98 -11.48 4.71 -3.49
N GLU A 99 -12.50 4.97 -4.29
CA GLU A 99 -13.04 6.32 -4.50
C GLU A 99 -13.48 6.95 -3.18
N ARG A 100 -14.23 6.20 -2.37
CA ARG A 100 -14.75 6.66 -1.08
C ARG A 100 -13.63 7.06 -0.11
N LEU A 101 -12.57 6.28 0.01
CA LEU A 101 -11.46 6.60 0.91
C LEU A 101 -10.54 7.70 0.37
N LEU A 102 -10.38 7.82 -0.95
CA LEU A 102 -9.51 8.84 -1.54
C LEU A 102 -10.19 10.22 -1.60
N PHE A 103 -11.49 10.28 -1.90
CA PHE A 103 -12.19 11.54 -2.17
C PHE A 103 -13.42 11.79 -1.30
N GLY A 104 -13.96 10.77 -0.64
CA GLY A 104 -15.18 10.87 0.17
C GLY A 104 -14.98 11.45 1.58
N GLY A 105 -13.75 11.78 1.97
CA GLY A 105 -13.43 12.31 3.30
C GLY A 105 -13.61 11.30 4.44
N VAL A 106 -13.73 10.01 4.12
CA VAL A 106 -13.93 8.94 5.10
C VAL A 106 -12.60 8.57 5.74
N SER A 107 -12.58 8.44 7.07
CA SER A 107 -11.37 7.97 7.76
C SER A 107 -11.18 6.46 7.58
N VAL A 108 -9.92 6.01 7.49
CA VAL A 108 -9.63 4.58 7.35
C VAL A 108 -10.17 3.76 8.53
N LEU A 109 -10.14 4.30 9.75
CA LEU A 109 -10.66 3.62 10.93
C LEU A 109 -12.18 3.43 10.88
N GLU A 110 -12.90 4.48 10.48
CA GLU A 110 -14.35 4.40 10.27
C GLU A 110 -14.69 3.37 9.19
N TYR A 111 -14.02 3.44 8.05
CA TYR A 111 -14.18 2.48 6.95
C TYR A 111 -13.96 1.02 7.40
N LEU A 112 -12.87 0.75 8.11
CA LEU A 112 -12.54 -0.60 8.60
C LEU A 112 -13.58 -1.08 9.63
N ASN A 113 -14.07 -0.19 10.50
CA ASN A 113 -15.09 -0.49 11.49
C ASN A 113 -16.46 -0.81 10.85
N GLU A 114 -16.90 0.01 9.90
CA GLU A 114 -18.13 -0.22 9.12
C GLU A 114 -18.12 -1.58 8.42
N ASN A 115 -16.96 -1.96 7.87
CA ASN A 115 -16.76 -3.22 7.18
C ASN A 115 -16.41 -4.40 8.11
N ARG A 116 -16.46 -4.22 9.44
CA ARG A 116 -16.13 -5.25 10.45
C ARG A 116 -14.78 -5.92 10.21
N THR A 117 -13.83 -5.18 9.66
CA THR A 117 -12.47 -5.64 9.37
C THR A 117 -11.51 -4.88 10.29
N PRO A 118 -11.32 -5.33 11.54
CA PRO A 118 -10.50 -4.58 12.49
C PRO A 118 -9.07 -4.44 11.97
N ALA A 119 -8.46 -3.29 12.25
CA ALA A 119 -7.07 -3.04 11.88
C ALA A 119 -6.15 -4.16 12.46
N PRO A 120 -5.08 -4.53 11.73
CA PRO A 120 -4.14 -5.55 12.18
C PRO A 120 -3.55 -5.15 13.53
N ARG A 121 -3.56 -6.08 14.49
CA ARG A 121 -2.91 -5.89 15.79
C ARG A 121 -1.49 -6.43 15.73
N SER A 122 -0.55 -5.81 16.45
CA SER A 122 0.77 -6.41 16.60
C SER A 122 0.63 -7.78 17.25
N SER A 123 1.22 -8.79 16.62
CA SER A 123 1.40 -10.08 17.24
C SER A 123 2.46 -9.88 18.32
N GLY A 124 2.11 -9.91 19.61
CA GLY A 124 3.04 -9.75 20.73
C GLY A 124 4.13 -10.84 20.85
N ASN A 125 4.35 -11.61 19.80
CA ASN A 125 5.41 -12.60 19.68
C ASN A 125 6.67 -11.96 19.08
N HIS A 126 7.80 -12.63 19.24
CA HIS A 126 9.10 -12.12 18.80
C HIS A 126 9.09 -11.84 17.29
N PRO A 127 9.60 -10.69 16.83
CA PRO A 127 9.52 -10.30 15.43
C PRO A 127 10.25 -11.30 14.52
N GLU A 128 9.52 -11.94 13.61
CA GLU A 128 10.09 -12.81 12.57
C GLU A 128 10.56 -11.96 11.37
N GLY A 129 11.64 -11.20 11.56
CA GLY A 129 12.21 -10.41 10.47
C GLY A 129 13.19 -9.33 10.90
N SER A 130 13.49 -8.42 9.99
CA SER A 130 14.37 -7.28 10.21
C SER A 130 13.83 -6.01 9.55
N ILE A 131 14.06 -4.89 10.25
CA ILE A 131 13.88 -3.53 9.74
C ILE A 131 15.28 -2.92 9.65
N THR A 132 15.66 -2.42 8.48
CA THR A 132 16.91 -1.69 8.27
C THR A 132 16.61 -0.33 7.69
N LEU A 133 17.17 0.72 8.28
CA LEU A 133 17.12 2.07 7.74
C LEU A 133 18.49 2.41 7.12
N LYS A 134 18.49 2.79 5.85
CA LYS A 134 19.68 3.23 5.12
C LYS A 134 19.53 4.68 4.70
N MET A 135 20.59 5.46 4.82
CA MET A 135 20.65 6.79 4.21
C MET A 135 21.33 6.65 2.84
N THR A 136 20.58 6.88 1.78
CA THR A 136 21.07 6.77 0.39
C THR A 136 21.26 8.15 -0.23
N ALA A 137 21.80 8.21 -1.44
CA ALA A 137 21.93 9.48 -2.18
C ALA A 137 20.58 10.11 -2.54
N THR A 138 19.51 9.31 -2.61
CA THR A 138 18.17 9.75 -3.03
C THR A 138 17.19 9.91 -1.86
N GLY A 139 17.67 9.74 -0.62
CA GLY A 139 16.88 9.89 0.61
C GLY A 139 17.00 8.71 1.57
N PRO A 140 16.28 8.74 2.70
CA PRO A 140 16.15 7.62 3.61
C PRO A 140 15.41 6.45 2.95
N GLU A 141 15.86 5.23 3.18
CA GLU A 141 15.24 4.00 2.70
C GLU A 141 15.04 3.01 3.85
N ILE A 142 13.80 2.57 4.04
CA ILE A 142 13.40 1.57 5.02
C ILE A 142 13.24 0.24 4.30
N GLN A 143 14.02 -0.76 4.70
CA GLN A 143 13.93 -2.12 4.21
C GLN A 143 13.28 -3.00 5.28
N VAL A 144 12.25 -3.72 4.88
CA VAL A 144 11.51 -4.67 5.73
C VAL A 144 11.65 -6.07 5.12
N ARG A 145 12.26 -6.98 5.87
CA ARG A 145 12.41 -8.40 5.49
C ARG A 145 11.81 -9.27 6.57
N GLY A 146 11.19 -10.39 6.22
CA GLY A 146 10.56 -11.26 7.21
C GLY A 146 9.61 -12.25 6.59
N ARG A 147 8.73 -12.82 7.41
CA ARG A 147 7.58 -13.60 6.94
C ARG A 147 6.36 -12.69 6.78
N ASP A 148 5.64 -12.88 5.70
CA ASP A 148 4.39 -12.16 5.46
C ASP A 148 3.32 -12.58 6.47
N LYS A 149 2.42 -11.65 6.78
CA LYS A 149 1.24 -11.92 7.59
C LYS A 149 0.08 -11.03 7.15
N PRO A 150 -1.18 -11.49 7.29
CA PRO A 150 -2.35 -10.71 6.91
C PRO A 150 -2.32 -9.31 7.51
N GLY A 151 -2.37 -8.30 6.63
CA GLY A 151 -2.41 -6.90 7.02
C GLY A 151 -1.06 -6.26 7.37
N LEU A 152 0.07 -6.94 7.17
CA LEU A 152 1.39 -6.36 7.44
C LEU A 152 1.62 -5.04 6.66
N LEU A 153 1.31 -5.02 5.37
CA LEU A 153 1.44 -3.81 4.56
C LEU A 153 0.53 -2.67 5.06
N LEU A 154 -0.70 -3.00 5.47
CA LEU A 154 -1.63 -2.03 6.09
C LEU A 154 -1.06 -1.46 7.39
N ALA A 155 -0.47 -2.31 8.25
CA ALA A 155 0.12 -1.88 9.51
C ALA A 155 1.35 -0.97 9.29
N LEU A 156 2.20 -1.30 8.31
CA LEU A 156 3.34 -0.46 7.93
C LEU A 156 2.86 0.90 7.39
N ALA A 157 1.88 0.90 6.48
CA ALA A 157 1.31 2.11 5.91
C ALA A 157 0.65 2.99 6.99
N GLN A 158 -0.03 2.37 7.97
CA GLN A 158 -0.59 3.06 9.12
C GLN A 158 0.50 3.70 9.98
N ALA A 159 1.59 2.99 10.27
CA ALA A 159 2.69 3.52 11.05
C ALA A 159 3.33 4.74 10.37
N PHE A 160 3.56 4.67 9.05
CA PHE A 160 4.06 5.82 8.29
C PHE A 160 3.09 7.00 8.35
N TYR A 161 1.79 6.76 8.17
CA TYR A 161 0.77 7.80 8.29
C TYR A 161 0.75 8.45 9.68
N LEU A 162 0.73 7.66 10.75
CA LEU A 162 0.69 8.18 12.14
C LEU A 162 1.97 8.93 12.53
N MET A 163 3.09 8.58 11.93
CA MET A 163 4.37 9.27 12.11
C MET A 163 4.57 10.41 11.13
N ASP A 164 3.59 10.72 10.27
CA ASP A 164 3.68 11.76 9.25
C ASP A 164 4.87 11.55 8.28
N ILE A 165 5.22 10.29 8.00
CA ILE A 165 6.33 9.91 7.11
C ILE A 165 5.80 9.80 5.68
N ASN A 166 6.34 10.64 4.79
CA ASN A 166 5.98 10.65 3.39
C ASN A 166 6.77 9.61 2.58
N VAL A 167 6.10 8.54 2.15
CA VAL A 167 6.67 7.50 1.26
C VAL A 167 6.52 7.95 -0.18
N ILE A 168 7.65 8.21 -0.85
CA ILE A 168 7.67 8.68 -2.24
C ILE A 168 7.78 7.55 -3.25
N GLU A 169 8.34 6.41 -2.84
CA GLU A 169 8.39 5.21 -3.65
C GLU A 169 8.41 3.98 -2.73
N ALA A 170 7.77 2.90 -3.15
CA ALA A 170 7.96 1.61 -2.52
C ALA A 170 7.96 0.46 -3.52
N ASN A 171 8.79 -0.53 -3.25
CA ASN A 171 8.81 -1.81 -3.94
C ASN A 171 8.45 -2.88 -2.91
N ILE A 172 7.31 -3.52 -3.10
CA ILE A 172 6.77 -4.56 -2.20
C ILE A 172 6.88 -5.88 -2.92
N THR A 173 7.40 -6.91 -2.27
CA THR A 173 7.46 -8.26 -2.85
C THR A 173 7.26 -9.32 -1.78
N THR A 174 6.44 -10.32 -2.10
CA THR A 174 6.28 -11.55 -1.31
C THR A 174 6.58 -12.75 -2.22
N ASP A 175 7.56 -13.57 -1.83
CA ASP A 175 7.92 -14.77 -2.57
C ASP A 175 6.91 -15.92 -2.35
N SER A 176 7.05 -17.00 -3.12
CA SER A 176 6.18 -18.18 -3.01
C SER A 176 6.29 -18.95 -1.69
N LYS A 177 7.28 -18.62 -0.84
CA LYS A 177 7.46 -19.17 0.51
C LYS A 177 6.91 -18.24 1.59
N GLY A 178 6.27 -17.14 1.20
CA GLY A 178 5.73 -16.13 2.11
C GLY A 178 6.81 -15.28 2.77
N LYS A 179 7.99 -15.14 2.16
CA LYS A 179 9.01 -14.19 2.63
C LYS A 179 8.81 -12.85 1.95
N ILE A 180 8.82 -11.79 2.76
CA ILE A 180 8.68 -10.43 2.26
C ILE A 180 10.04 -9.77 2.05
N ALA A 181 10.06 -8.92 1.03
CA ALA A 181 11.16 -8.04 0.72
C ALA A 181 10.59 -6.68 0.28
N ASN A 182 10.29 -5.85 1.27
CA ASN A 182 9.69 -4.53 1.05
C ASN A 182 10.74 -3.43 1.24
N GLU A 183 10.68 -2.43 0.38
CA GLU A 183 11.59 -1.29 0.35
C GLU A 183 10.75 -0.03 0.22
N PHE A 184 10.92 0.92 1.13
CA PHE A 184 10.18 2.19 1.17
C PHE A 184 11.19 3.33 1.14
N ARG A 185 11.16 4.13 0.08
CA ARG A 185 11.94 5.36 -0.04
C ARG A 185 11.12 6.51 0.50
N ILE A 186 11.74 7.25 1.41
CA ILE A 186 11.12 8.37 2.11
C ILE A 186 11.55 9.68 1.46
N ASP A 187 10.72 10.69 1.57
CA ASP A 187 11.06 12.07 1.21
C ASP A 187 12.38 12.52 1.85
N ALA A 188 13.33 12.94 1.00
CA ALA A 188 14.63 13.44 1.43
C ALA A 188 14.55 14.79 2.15
N ALA A 189 13.44 15.53 1.98
CA ALA A 189 13.18 16.78 2.68
C ALA A 189 12.81 16.58 4.17
N ASP A 190 12.51 15.34 4.60
CA ASP A 190 12.18 15.05 5.99
C ASP A 190 13.41 15.15 6.90
N GLU A 191 13.58 16.31 7.52
CA GLU A 191 14.73 16.62 8.37
C GLU A 191 14.80 15.77 9.64
N ARG A 192 13.70 15.12 10.06
CA ARG A 192 13.68 14.22 11.24
C ARG A 192 14.66 13.07 11.07
N PHE A 193 14.87 12.61 9.83
CA PHE A 193 15.86 11.57 9.51
C PHE A 193 17.31 12.02 9.68
N ARG A 194 17.60 13.29 10.00
CA ARG A 194 18.94 13.70 10.46
C ARG A 194 19.21 13.29 11.91
N SER A 195 18.17 13.09 12.72
CA SER A 195 18.28 12.70 14.13
C SER A 195 18.48 11.19 14.27
N LYS A 196 19.60 10.79 14.88
CA LYS A 196 19.88 9.37 15.20
C LYS A 196 18.88 8.78 16.20
N GLU A 197 18.33 9.60 17.08
CA GLU A 197 17.30 9.16 18.03
C GLU A 197 16.01 8.82 17.31
N PHE A 198 15.58 9.69 16.38
CA PHE A 198 14.40 9.44 15.55
C PHE A 198 14.58 8.17 14.71
N GLN A 199 15.73 8.03 14.03
CA GLN A 199 16.08 6.83 13.27
C GLN A 199 15.95 5.55 14.12
N ARG A 200 16.51 5.56 15.35
CA ARG A 200 16.46 4.40 16.25
C ARG A 200 15.04 4.07 16.68
N ARG A 201 14.28 5.08 17.13
CA ARG A 201 12.89 4.90 17.59
C ARG A 201 11.98 4.39 16.47
N LEU A 202 12.09 4.95 15.27
CA LEU A 202 11.37 4.48 14.10
C LEU A 202 11.62 2.99 13.83
N VAL A 203 12.88 2.55 13.83
CA VAL A 203 13.23 1.14 13.62
C VAL A 203 12.68 0.24 14.73
N GLU A 204 12.71 0.69 15.99
CA GLU A 204 12.13 -0.04 17.12
C GLU A 204 10.61 -0.17 17.00
N ASP A 205 9.91 0.93 16.71
CA ASP A 205 8.47 0.96 16.55
C ASP A 205 8.00 0.06 15.40
N LEU A 206 8.69 0.11 14.25
CA LEU A 206 8.37 -0.75 13.10
C LEU A 206 8.67 -2.23 13.35
N LYS A 207 9.64 -2.56 14.21
CA LYS A 207 9.93 -3.97 14.56
C LYS A 207 8.77 -4.63 15.29
N PHE A 208 7.96 -3.90 16.05
CA PHE A 208 6.76 -4.46 16.69
C PHE A 208 5.67 -4.87 15.68
N LEU A 209 5.82 -4.48 14.42
CA LEU A 209 4.89 -4.87 13.35
C LEU A 209 5.27 -6.20 12.70
N LEU A 210 6.48 -6.70 12.91
CA LEU A 210 6.95 -8.00 12.41
C LEU A 210 6.57 -9.12 13.38
#